data_AF-A0A518AYP8-F1
#
_entry.id   AF-A0A518AYP8-F1
#
_cell.length_a   1.000
_cell.length_b   1.000
_cell.length_c   1.000
_cell.angle_alpha   90.00
_cell.angle_beta   90.00
_cell.angle_gamma   90.00
#
_symmetry.space_group_name_H-M   'P 1'
#
loop_
_entity.id
_entity.type
_entity.pdbx_description
1 polymer ?
#
loop_
_entity_poly.entity_id
_entity_poly.type
_entity_poly.pdbx_seq_one_letter_code
_entity_poly.pdbx_strand_id
1 'polypeptide(L)'
;MTTDPLGDDMTQKRLFPLLFLLLGFVGGAICLVMTIGVGVGTGIVVGEVASVTGTIDDLLDAAAQGVEGVGKRLGSLKSLADEFEQRTLDPHARTTKSPDVENRLLREIADRVADRIASLEGALGVAQAGAGVIEKALRGGRVPAGLISSEQASRLLDAVQSVEAQVKRAISQADKIRARFEGVAEGELPADRLKQLATLAGQLRETLGTLTSAVDGLGAEITTVRGEVGNLRARIDWWLMIAAFVLVSFLVWMALGQASLMVAGWRGWWTS
;
A
#
# COMPACT_ATOMS: atom_id res chain seq x y z
N MET A 1 52.70 66.33 -32.13
CA MET A 1 51.67 65.41 -31.61
C MET A 1 52.12 63.99 -31.89
N THR A 2 52.98 63.47 -31.03
CA THR A 2 53.42 62.07 -31.03
C THR A 2 52.67 61.40 -29.89
N THR A 3 51.58 60.72 -30.22
CA THR A 3 50.86 59.85 -29.27
C THR A 3 51.73 58.62 -29.06
N ASP A 4 52.38 58.54 -27.89
CA ASP A 4 53.16 57.37 -27.48
C ASP A 4 52.26 56.12 -27.41
N PRO A 5 52.49 55.08 -28.23
CA PRO A 5 51.72 53.84 -28.18
C PRO A 5 52.24 52.84 -27.13
N LEU A 6 53.15 53.26 -26.24
CA LEU A 6 53.89 52.36 -25.33
C LEU A 6 53.16 52.04 -24.02
N GLY A 7 51.99 52.64 -23.77
CA GLY A 7 51.22 52.45 -22.53
C GLY A 7 50.25 51.26 -22.53
N ASP A 8 49.74 50.84 -23.68
CA ASP A 8 48.64 49.86 -23.76
C ASP A 8 49.09 48.39 -23.71
N ASP A 9 50.34 48.10 -24.06
CA ASP A 9 50.78 46.70 -24.22
C ASP A 9 51.08 46.00 -22.86
N MET A 10 51.37 46.78 -21.81
CA MET A 10 51.59 46.24 -20.45
C MET A 10 50.30 46.02 -19.67
N THR A 11 49.27 46.84 -19.89
CA THR A 11 47.96 46.67 -19.24
C THR A 11 47.22 45.46 -19.82
N GLN A 12 47.31 45.24 -21.13
CA GLN A 12 46.63 44.11 -21.80
C GLN A 12 47.18 42.74 -21.37
N LYS A 13 48.50 42.61 -21.16
CA LYS A 13 49.14 41.34 -20.74
C LYS A 13 48.79 40.91 -19.31
N ARG A 14 48.54 41.86 -18.41
CA ARG A 14 48.15 41.57 -17.01
C ARG A 14 46.65 41.36 -16.82
N LEU A 15 45.82 41.93 -17.69
CA LEU A 15 44.36 41.85 -17.56
C LEU A 15 43.82 40.45 -17.86
N PHE A 16 44.38 39.77 -18.88
CA PHE A 16 43.96 38.41 -19.27
C PHE A 16 44.09 37.36 -18.15
N PRO A 17 45.25 37.16 -17.50
CA PRO A 17 45.40 36.16 -16.46
C PRO A 17 44.53 36.44 -15.22
N LEU A 18 44.32 37.72 -14.88
CA LEU A 18 43.43 38.12 -13.78
C LEU A 18 41.96 37.79 -14.09
N LEU A 19 41.53 37.97 -15.34
CA LEU A 19 40.18 37.64 -15.79
C LEU A 19 39.94 36.12 -15.78
N PHE A 20 40.94 35.31 -16.18
CA PHE A 20 40.87 33.85 -16.06
C PHE A 20 40.81 33.37 -14.60
N LEU A 21 41.54 34.01 -13.70
CA LEU A 21 41.54 33.66 -12.27
C LEU A 21 40.19 33.97 -11.61
N LEU A 22 39.62 35.15 -11.90
CA LEU A 22 38.28 35.53 -11.45
C LEU A 22 37.21 34.59 -12.01
N LEU A 23 37.29 34.26 -13.31
CA LEU A 23 36.34 33.34 -13.93
C LEU A 23 36.41 31.94 -13.29
N GLY A 24 37.63 31.46 -13.01
CA GLY A 24 37.86 30.20 -12.30
C GLY A 24 37.27 30.18 -10.89
N PHE A 25 37.44 31.27 -10.14
CA PHE A 25 36.90 31.39 -8.78
C PHE A 25 35.36 31.43 -8.77
N VAL A 26 34.76 32.24 -9.65
CA VAL A 26 33.30 32.32 -9.80
C VAL A 26 32.74 30.96 -10.25
N GLY A 27 33.39 30.29 -11.21
CA GLY A 27 33.02 28.95 -11.65
C GLY A 27 33.07 27.93 -10.52
N GLY A 28 34.12 27.95 -9.70
CA GLY A 28 34.26 27.08 -8.52
C GLY A 28 33.17 27.33 -7.47
N ALA A 29 32.86 28.59 -7.18
CA ALA A 29 31.80 28.95 -6.24
C ALA A 29 30.41 28.48 -6.72
N ILE A 30 30.10 28.66 -8.01
CA ILE A 30 28.84 28.16 -8.61
C ILE A 30 28.76 26.63 -8.50
N CYS A 31 29.86 25.91 -8.79
CA CYS A 31 29.89 24.45 -8.66
C CYS A 31 29.63 24.00 -7.22
N LEU A 32 30.19 24.69 -6.23
CA LEU A 32 29.99 24.38 -4.82
C LEU A 32 28.53 24.60 -4.40
N VAL A 33 27.92 25.73 -4.79
CA VAL A 33 26.51 26.02 -4.53
C VAL A 33 25.60 24.99 -5.21
N MET A 34 25.88 24.60 -6.45
CA MET A 34 25.11 23.56 -7.15
C MET A 34 25.24 22.19 -6.46
N THR A 35 26.43 21.83 -5.99
CA THR A 35 26.65 20.57 -5.27
C THR A 35 25.84 20.52 -3.97
N ILE A 36 25.86 21.62 -3.19
CA ILE A 36 25.05 21.73 -1.98
C ILE A 36 23.57 21.71 -2.31
N GLY A 37 23.15 22.48 -3.32
CA GLY A 37 21.75 22.57 -3.75
C GLY A 37 21.19 21.21 -4.17
N VAL A 38 21.97 20.39 -4.87
CA VAL A 38 21.51 19.05 -5.26
C VAL A 38 21.58 18.07 -4.10
N GLY A 39 22.55 18.19 -3.19
CA GLY A 39 22.55 17.42 -1.95
C GLY A 39 21.26 17.64 -1.15
N VAL A 40 20.87 18.90 -0.95
CA VAL A 40 19.62 19.27 -0.25
C VAL A 40 18.39 18.83 -1.04
N GLY A 41 18.35 19.09 -2.36
CA GLY A 41 17.22 18.74 -3.22
C GLY A 41 16.97 17.23 -3.27
N THR A 42 18.03 16.43 -3.43
CA THR A 42 17.93 14.95 -3.39
C THR A 42 17.40 14.48 -2.04
N GLY A 43 17.85 15.07 -0.93
CA GLY A 43 17.38 14.71 0.41
C GLY A 43 15.89 14.97 0.60
N ILE A 44 15.36 16.09 0.10
CA ILE A 44 13.93 16.41 0.17
C ILE A 44 13.11 15.41 -0.67
N VAL A 45 13.53 15.15 -1.91
CA VAL A 45 12.82 14.22 -2.80
C VAL A 45 12.84 12.80 -2.24
N VAL A 46 13.99 12.33 -1.75
CA VAL A 46 14.11 11.00 -1.11
C VAL A 46 13.22 10.92 0.13
N GLY A 47 13.22 11.96 0.97
CA GLY A 47 12.38 12.00 2.18
C GLY A 47 10.88 11.93 1.86
N GLU A 48 10.44 12.66 0.84
CA GLU A 48 9.04 12.66 0.43
C GLU A 48 8.62 11.35 -0.23
N VAL A 49 9.47 10.77 -1.09
CA VAL A 49 9.24 9.42 -1.65
C VAL A 49 9.23 8.36 -0.54
N ALA A 50 10.12 8.43 0.44
CA ALA A 50 10.16 7.52 1.57
C ALA A 50 8.91 7.63 2.45
N SER A 51 8.39 8.84 2.66
CA SER A 51 7.16 9.07 3.42
C SER A 51 5.92 8.52 2.69
N VAL A 52 5.82 8.76 1.37
CA VAL A 52 4.70 8.25 0.56
C VAL A 52 4.75 6.72 0.48
N THR A 53 5.92 6.14 0.23
CA THR A 53 6.07 4.67 0.18
C THR A 53 5.82 4.02 1.53
N GLY A 54 6.31 4.61 2.64
CA GLY A 54 6.01 4.15 4.00
C GLY A 54 4.51 4.18 4.31
N THR A 55 3.80 5.24 3.90
CA THR A 55 2.35 5.31 4.08
C THR A 55 1.62 4.22 3.29
N ILE A 56 2.08 3.92 2.06
CA ILE A 56 1.52 2.83 1.24
C ILE A 56 1.80 1.47 1.90
N ASP A 57 3.01 1.24 2.39
CA ASP A 57 3.39 0.01 3.09
C ASP A 57 2.54 -0.19 4.36
N ASP A 58 2.35 0.85 5.18
CA ASP A 58 1.51 0.81 6.38
C ASP A 58 0.04 0.49 6.04
N LEU A 59 -0.48 1.06 4.95
CA LEU A 59 -1.84 0.79 4.47
C LEU A 59 -1.99 -0.62 3.92
N LEU A 60 -1.00 -1.12 3.17
CA LEU A 60 -0.99 -2.48 2.67
C LEU A 60 -0.86 -3.50 3.81
N ASP A 61 -0.07 -3.20 4.85
CA ASP A 61 0.03 -4.01 6.05
C ASP A 61 -1.27 -4.03 6.83
N ALA A 62 -1.93 -2.88 7.02
CA ALA A 62 -3.24 -2.81 7.64
C ALA A 62 -4.30 -3.60 6.84
N ALA A 63 -4.28 -3.51 5.50
CA ALA A 63 -5.16 -4.28 4.63
C ALA A 63 -4.88 -5.79 4.72
N ALA A 64 -3.60 -6.20 4.69
CA ALA A 64 -3.20 -7.60 4.82
C ALA A 64 -3.63 -8.18 6.18
N GLN A 65 -3.40 -7.46 7.28
CA GLN A 65 -3.86 -7.85 8.61
C GLN A 65 -5.38 -7.93 8.70
N GLY A 66 -6.09 -7.00 8.05
CA GLY A 66 -7.55 -7.02 7.94
C GLY A 66 -8.06 -8.27 7.21
N VAL A 67 -7.49 -8.58 6.05
CA VAL A 67 -7.82 -9.78 5.24
C VAL A 67 -7.49 -11.07 6.00
N GLU A 68 -6.32 -11.16 6.65
CA GLU A 68 -5.96 -12.30 7.48
C GLU A 68 -6.92 -12.47 8.67
N GLY A 69 -7.30 -11.36 9.31
CA GLY A 69 -8.28 -11.34 10.40
C GLY A 69 -9.65 -11.82 9.94
N VAL A 70 -10.10 -11.40 8.76
CA VAL A 70 -11.31 -11.88 8.09
C VAL A 70 -11.20 -13.38 7.81
N GLY A 71 -10.10 -13.85 7.22
CA GLY A 71 -9.87 -15.27 6.92
C GLY A 71 -9.94 -16.17 8.16
N LYS A 72 -9.28 -15.78 9.26
CA LYS A 72 -9.34 -16.51 10.54
C LYS A 72 -10.77 -16.59 11.10
N ARG A 73 -11.52 -15.49 11.02
CA ARG A 73 -12.91 -15.42 11.49
C ARG A 73 -13.85 -16.26 10.63
N LEU A 74 -13.66 -16.24 9.31
CA LEU A 74 -14.40 -17.08 8.36
C LEU A 74 -14.10 -18.57 8.58
N GLY A 75 -12.84 -18.94 8.79
CA GLY A 75 -12.47 -20.31 9.12
C GLY A 75 -13.19 -20.82 10.37
N SER A 76 -13.28 -19.98 11.41
CA SER A 76 -14.00 -20.34 12.62
C SER A 76 -15.54 -20.30 12.48
N LEU A 77 -16.09 -19.46 11.60
CA LEU A 77 -17.51 -19.51 11.24
C LEU A 77 -17.85 -20.78 10.49
N LYS A 78 -16.99 -21.18 9.54
CA LYS A 78 -17.12 -22.43 8.81
C LYS A 78 -17.10 -23.63 9.75
N SER A 79 -16.19 -23.68 10.71
CA SER A 79 -16.19 -24.78 11.70
C SER A 79 -17.47 -24.83 12.54
N LEU A 80 -18.04 -23.66 12.89
CA LEU A 80 -19.32 -23.60 13.61
C LEU A 80 -20.51 -24.03 12.74
N ALA A 81 -20.53 -23.63 11.46
CA ALA A 81 -21.54 -24.06 10.50
C ALA A 81 -21.48 -25.57 10.27
N ASP A 82 -20.27 -26.13 10.16
CA ASP A 82 -20.02 -27.57 10.04
C ASP A 82 -20.50 -28.32 11.30
N GLU A 83 -20.21 -27.81 12.50
CA GLU A 83 -20.69 -28.39 13.76
C GLU A 83 -22.23 -28.35 13.85
N PHE A 84 -22.84 -27.22 13.43
CA PHE A 84 -24.29 -27.07 13.38
C PHE A 84 -24.92 -28.08 12.42
N GLU A 85 -24.41 -28.18 11.20
CA GLU A 85 -24.89 -29.12 10.18
C GLU A 85 -24.79 -30.57 10.69
N GLN A 86 -23.64 -30.95 11.24
CA GLN A 86 -23.41 -32.30 11.77
C GLN A 86 -24.38 -32.65 12.90
N ARG A 87 -24.62 -31.73 13.84
CA ARG A 87 -25.61 -31.94 14.92
C ARG A 87 -27.05 -31.94 14.42
N THR A 88 -27.35 -31.20 13.36
CA THR A 88 -28.72 -31.10 12.82
C THR A 88 -29.08 -32.34 12.00
N LEU A 89 -28.08 -32.95 11.35
CA LEU A 89 -28.25 -34.13 10.50
C LEU A 89 -28.11 -35.45 11.26
N ASP A 90 -27.39 -35.49 12.39
CA ASP A 90 -27.24 -36.72 13.19
C ASP A 90 -28.52 -37.02 14.00
N PRO A 91 -29.35 -38.01 13.61
CA PRO A 91 -30.60 -38.31 14.28
C PRO A 91 -30.36 -38.96 15.66
N HIS A 92 -29.19 -39.57 15.87
CA HIS A 92 -28.85 -40.28 17.11
C HIS A 92 -28.38 -39.33 18.21
N ALA A 93 -27.90 -38.13 17.86
CA ALA A 93 -27.59 -37.09 18.83
C ALA A 93 -28.85 -36.49 19.49
N ARG A 94 -30.01 -36.57 18.84
CA ARG A 94 -31.28 -35.99 19.32
C ARG A 94 -32.02 -36.85 20.34
N THR A 95 -31.90 -38.16 20.27
CA THR A 95 -32.73 -39.07 21.09
C THR A 95 -32.35 -39.09 22.57
N THR A 96 -31.23 -38.49 22.97
CA THR A 96 -30.71 -38.56 24.34
C THR A 96 -30.80 -37.26 25.14
N LYS A 97 -31.18 -36.13 24.53
CA LYS A 97 -31.24 -34.82 25.22
C LYS A 97 -32.65 -34.27 25.23
N SER A 98 -33.02 -33.61 26.34
CA SER A 98 -34.28 -32.87 26.44
C SER A 98 -34.36 -31.80 25.33
N PRO A 99 -35.51 -31.63 24.65
CA PRO A 99 -35.69 -30.67 23.56
C PRO A 99 -35.33 -29.22 23.96
N ASP A 100 -35.51 -28.86 25.23
CA ASP A 100 -35.11 -27.54 25.76
C ASP A 100 -33.59 -27.32 25.70
N VAL A 101 -32.80 -28.37 25.95
CA VAL A 101 -31.34 -28.31 25.92
C VAL A 101 -30.85 -28.16 24.48
N GLU A 102 -31.48 -28.84 23.53
CA GLU A 102 -31.15 -28.71 22.10
C GLU A 102 -31.48 -27.31 21.58
N ASN A 103 -32.67 -26.79 21.88
CA ASN A 103 -33.08 -25.44 21.51
C ASN A 103 -32.15 -24.36 22.06
N ARG A 104 -31.73 -24.49 23.32
CA ARG A 104 -30.77 -23.56 23.93
C ARG A 104 -29.41 -23.58 23.23
N LEU A 105 -28.93 -24.76 22.87
CA LEU A 105 -27.67 -24.94 22.15
C LEU A 105 -27.71 -24.35 20.74
N LEU A 106 -28.81 -24.58 20.00
CA LEU A 106 -29.00 -24.01 18.67
C LEU A 106 -29.03 -22.47 18.72
N ARG A 107 -29.68 -21.90 19.73
CA ARG A 107 -29.71 -20.46 19.96
C ARG A 107 -28.32 -19.90 20.26
N GLU A 108 -27.56 -20.57 21.12
CA GLU A 108 -26.19 -20.18 21.45
C GLU A 108 -25.25 -20.25 20.23
N ILE A 109 -25.45 -21.22 19.33
CA ILE A 109 -24.69 -21.28 18.07
C ILE A 109 -25.12 -20.14 17.13
N ALA A 110 -26.42 -19.88 17.00
CA ALA A 110 -26.93 -18.78 16.17
C ALA A 110 -26.41 -17.41 16.65
N ASP A 111 -26.41 -17.16 17.96
CA ASP A 111 -25.88 -15.93 18.56
C ASP A 111 -24.36 -15.82 18.29
N ARG A 112 -23.59 -16.91 18.45
CA ARG A 112 -22.16 -16.92 18.12
C ARG A 112 -21.88 -16.67 16.64
N VAL A 113 -22.71 -17.18 15.74
CA VAL A 113 -22.61 -16.93 14.30
C VAL A 113 -22.88 -15.44 14.02
N ALA A 114 -23.94 -14.88 14.60
CA ALA A 114 -24.28 -13.46 14.46
C ALA A 114 -23.16 -12.54 14.97
N ASP A 115 -22.62 -12.81 16.16
CA ASP A 115 -21.52 -12.02 16.73
C ASP A 115 -20.26 -12.06 15.86
N ARG A 116 -19.90 -13.24 15.33
CA ARG A 116 -18.74 -13.37 14.44
C ARG A 116 -18.96 -12.66 13.11
N ILE A 117 -20.18 -12.66 12.60
CA ILE A 117 -20.56 -11.95 11.38
C ILE A 117 -20.51 -10.42 11.59
N ALA A 118 -21.03 -9.91 12.70
CA ALA A 118 -20.89 -8.49 13.05
C ALA A 118 -19.40 -8.10 13.18
N SER A 119 -18.60 -8.99 13.74
CA SER A 119 -17.15 -8.80 13.83
C SER A 119 -16.48 -8.73 12.45
N LEU A 120 -16.95 -9.51 11.46
CA LEU A 120 -16.43 -9.49 10.08
C LEU A 120 -16.73 -8.15 9.41
N GLU A 121 -17.91 -7.59 9.63
CA GLU A 121 -18.30 -6.28 9.11
C GLU A 121 -17.33 -5.18 9.58
N GLY A 122 -16.95 -5.20 10.87
CA GLY A 122 -15.94 -4.29 11.41
C GLY A 122 -14.57 -4.45 10.75
N ALA A 123 -14.12 -5.69 10.51
CA ALA A 123 -12.84 -5.95 9.83
C ALA A 123 -12.86 -5.52 8.35
N LEU A 124 -13.99 -5.69 7.67
CA LEU A 124 -14.20 -5.21 6.31
C LEU A 124 -14.24 -3.70 6.20
N GLY A 125 -14.84 -3.02 7.18
CA GLY A 125 -14.80 -1.56 7.25
C GLY A 125 -13.36 -1.01 7.28
N VAL A 126 -12.45 -1.69 7.98
CA VAL A 126 -11.02 -1.34 7.98
C VAL A 126 -10.38 -1.58 6.61
N ALA A 127 -10.65 -2.72 5.97
CA ALA A 127 -10.14 -3.02 4.63
C ALA A 127 -10.65 -2.02 3.57
N GLN A 128 -11.92 -1.63 3.64
CA GLN A 128 -12.52 -0.61 2.78
C GLN A 128 -11.94 0.78 3.02
N ALA A 129 -11.74 1.17 4.29
CA ALA A 129 -11.09 2.42 4.61
C ALA A 129 -9.67 2.46 4.03
N GLY A 130 -8.91 1.36 4.15
CA GLY A 130 -7.59 1.21 3.54
C GLY A 130 -7.64 1.34 2.01
N ALA A 131 -8.52 0.60 1.35
CA ALA A 131 -8.70 0.64 -0.11
C ALA A 131 -9.10 2.04 -0.60
N GLY A 132 -10.00 2.73 0.11
CA GLY A 132 -10.42 4.09 -0.21
C GLY A 132 -9.33 5.14 0.00
N VAL A 133 -8.43 4.94 0.96
CA VAL A 133 -7.25 5.81 1.13
C VAL A 133 -6.26 5.58 -0.01
N ILE A 134 -6.03 4.33 -0.42
CA ILE A 134 -5.17 3.99 -1.57
C ILE A 134 -5.75 4.63 -2.85
N GLU A 135 -7.05 4.49 -3.09
CA GLU A 135 -7.72 5.10 -4.25
C GLU A 135 -7.59 6.63 -4.25
N LYS A 136 -7.82 7.28 -3.11
CA LYS A 136 -7.64 8.74 -2.97
C LYS A 136 -6.19 9.16 -3.17
N ALA A 137 -5.22 8.38 -2.68
CA ALA A 137 -3.79 8.67 -2.88
C ALA A 137 -3.42 8.60 -4.37
N LEU A 138 -3.97 7.61 -5.09
CA LEU A 138 -3.76 7.44 -6.53
C LEU A 138 -4.45 8.53 -7.35
N ARG A 139 -5.73 8.83 -7.07
CA ARG A 139 -6.47 9.89 -7.77
C ARG A 139 -5.95 11.29 -7.46
N GLY A 140 -5.42 11.51 -6.26
CA GLY A 140 -4.88 12.80 -5.82
C GLY A 140 -3.56 13.19 -6.49
N GLY A 141 -3.00 12.36 -7.38
CA GLY A 141 -1.74 12.65 -8.08
C GLY A 141 -0.51 12.69 -7.18
N ARG A 142 -0.65 12.31 -5.89
CA ARG A 142 0.47 12.22 -4.95
C ARG A 142 1.38 11.02 -5.25
N VAL A 143 0.86 10.05 -5.98
CA VAL A 143 1.62 8.92 -6.48
C VAL A 143 2.00 9.23 -7.93
N PRO A 144 3.31 9.37 -8.25
CA PRO A 144 3.76 9.57 -9.62
C PRO A 144 3.08 8.62 -10.62
N ALA A 145 2.59 9.19 -11.73
CA ALA A 145 1.91 8.44 -12.77
C ALA A 145 2.81 7.30 -13.28
N GLY A 146 2.33 6.06 -13.15
CA GLY A 146 3.07 4.86 -13.56
C GLY A 146 3.62 4.01 -12.41
N LEU A 147 3.46 4.42 -11.15
CA LEU A 147 3.91 3.61 -10.01
C LEU A 147 3.00 2.42 -9.70
N ILE A 148 1.69 2.66 -9.71
CA ILE A 148 0.66 1.62 -9.60
C ILE A 148 -0.22 1.79 -10.82
N SER A 149 -0.44 0.72 -11.58
CA SER A 149 -1.34 0.81 -12.72
C SER A 149 -2.75 1.15 -12.18
N SER A 150 -3.41 2.13 -12.80
CA SER A 150 -4.80 2.45 -12.44
C SER A 150 -5.71 1.21 -12.52
N GLU A 151 -5.33 0.26 -13.37
CA GLU A 151 -5.97 -1.03 -13.52
C GLU A 151 -5.88 -1.90 -12.26
N GLN A 152 -4.70 -2.07 -11.64
CA GLN A 152 -4.55 -2.85 -10.40
C GLN A 152 -5.32 -2.23 -9.23
N ALA A 153 -5.27 -0.91 -9.11
CA ALA A 153 -6.03 -0.20 -8.10
C ALA A 153 -7.54 -0.41 -8.28
N SER A 154 -8.02 -0.39 -9.54
CA SER A 154 -9.40 -0.72 -9.86
C SER A 154 -9.73 -2.16 -9.48
N ARG A 155 -8.87 -3.13 -9.85
CA ARG A 155 -9.09 -4.55 -9.54
C ARG A 155 -9.16 -4.81 -8.03
N LEU A 156 -8.27 -4.19 -7.25
CA LEU A 156 -8.29 -4.29 -5.80
C LEU A 156 -9.58 -3.69 -5.22
N LEU A 157 -10.00 -2.52 -5.72
CA LEU A 157 -11.24 -1.88 -5.30
C LEU A 157 -12.46 -2.75 -5.64
N ASP A 158 -12.52 -3.28 -6.85
CA ASP A 158 -13.59 -4.17 -7.33
C ASP A 158 -13.64 -5.46 -6.50
N ALA A 159 -12.48 -6.02 -6.14
CA ALA A 159 -12.39 -7.20 -5.29
C ALA A 159 -12.87 -6.91 -3.86
N VAL A 160 -12.50 -5.76 -3.28
CA VAL A 160 -12.99 -5.33 -1.96
C VAL A 160 -14.51 -5.10 -1.97
N GLN A 161 -15.04 -4.43 -2.99
CA GLN A 161 -16.49 -4.24 -3.15
C GLN A 161 -17.24 -5.56 -3.33
N SER A 162 -16.65 -6.51 -4.06
CA SER A 162 -17.20 -7.86 -4.23
C SER A 162 -17.28 -8.61 -2.89
N VAL A 163 -16.21 -8.56 -2.08
CA VAL A 163 -16.19 -9.20 -0.75
C VAL A 163 -17.17 -8.52 0.19
N GLU A 164 -17.27 -7.20 0.19
CA GLU A 164 -18.29 -6.46 0.95
C GLU A 164 -19.70 -6.94 0.59
N ALA A 165 -20.03 -7.00 -0.71
CA ALA A 165 -21.34 -7.42 -1.17
C ALA A 165 -21.65 -8.86 -0.73
N GLN A 166 -20.67 -9.75 -0.74
CA GLN A 166 -20.81 -11.13 -0.26
C GLN A 166 -21.01 -11.19 1.27
N VAL A 167 -20.29 -10.37 2.04
CA VAL A 167 -20.48 -10.30 3.50
C VAL A 167 -21.85 -9.76 3.87
N LYS A 168 -22.33 -8.71 3.18
CA LYS A 168 -23.70 -8.20 3.37
C LYS A 168 -24.76 -9.27 3.09
N ARG A 169 -24.53 -10.13 2.10
CA ARG A 169 -25.41 -11.29 1.83
C ARG A 169 -25.35 -12.32 2.96
N ALA A 170 -24.16 -12.64 3.46
CA ALA A 170 -23.99 -13.57 4.60
C ALA A 170 -24.64 -13.03 5.89
N ILE A 171 -24.51 -11.72 6.17
CA ILE A 171 -25.21 -11.03 7.26
C ILE A 171 -26.72 -11.21 7.12
N SER A 172 -27.28 -10.86 5.96
CA SER A 172 -28.72 -10.98 5.72
C SER A 172 -29.22 -12.43 5.85
N GLN A 173 -28.41 -13.42 5.48
CA GLN A 173 -28.75 -14.84 5.69
C GLN A 173 -28.73 -15.22 7.17
N ALA A 174 -27.72 -14.77 7.92
CA ALA A 174 -27.63 -15.02 9.35
C ALA A 174 -28.78 -14.36 10.14
N ASP A 175 -29.16 -13.14 9.78
CA ASP A 175 -30.32 -12.46 10.38
C ASP A 175 -31.62 -13.21 10.11
N LYS A 176 -31.80 -13.77 8.91
CA LYS A 176 -32.95 -14.64 8.60
C LYS A 176 -32.96 -15.92 9.43
N ILE A 177 -31.79 -16.51 9.68
CA ILE A 177 -31.66 -17.69 10.55
C ILE A 177 -32.04 -17.30 11.99
N ARG A 178 -31.49 -16.19 12.51
CA ARG A 178 -31.80 -15.67 13.84
C ARG A 178 -33.29 -15.36 14.02
N ALA A 179 -33.91 -14.63 13.09
CA ALA A 179 -35.34 -14.29 13.16
C ALA A 179 -36.22 -15.55 13.16
N ARG A 180 -35.81 -16.60 12.45
CA ARG A 180 -36.51 -17.90 12.47
C ARG A 180 -36.37 -18.63 13.80
N PHE A 181 -35.25 -18.47 14.51
CA PHE A 181 -35.06 -19.01 15.86
C PHE A 181 -35.83 -18.22 16.92
N GLU A 182 -35.90 -16.90 16.80
CA GLU A 182 -36.68 -16.07 17.73
C GLU A 182 -38.18 -16.40 17.65
N GLY A 183 -38.72 -16.61 16.45
CA GLY A 183 -40.10 -17.05 16.23
C GLY A 183 -40.40 -18.51 16.60
N VAL A 184 -39.46 -19.22 17.22
CA VAL A 184 -39.57 -20.62 17.64
C VAL A 184 -39.56 -20.78 19.17
N ALA A 185 -39.21 -19.72 19.90
CA ALA A 185 -39.06 -19.75 21.35
C ALA A 185 -40.34 -20.10 22.15
N GLU A 186 -41.48 -20.32 21.50
CA GLU A 186 -42.78 -20.63 22.11
C GLU A 186 -43.30 -22.06 21.84
N GLY A 187 -42.53 -22.98 21.23
CA GLY A 187 -42.98 -24.38 21.05
C GLY A 187 -41.99 -25.34 20.39
N GLU A 188 -42.40 -26.62 20.26
CA GLU A 188 -41.64 -27.65 19.55
C GLU A 188 -41.39 -27.23 18.08
N LEU A 189 -40.14 -27.34 17.64
CA LEU A 189 -39.75 -27.10 16.25
C LEU A 189 -40.39 -28.16 15.34
N PRO A 190 -41.28 -27.78 14.40
CA PRO A 190 -41.76 -28.71 13.40
C PRO A 190 -40.58 -29.28 12.61
N ALA A 191 -40.61 -30.57 12.28
CA ALA A 191 -39.55 -31.22 11.49
C ALA A 191 -39.26 -30.48 10.16
N ASP A 192 -40.27 -29.82 9.59
CA ASP A 192 -40.12 -29.00 8.38
C ASP A 192 -39.28 -27.75 8.60
N ARG A 193 -39.32 -27.13 9.78
CA ARG A 193 -38.46 -25.98 10.11
C ARG A 193 -37.01 -26.39 10.32
N LEU A 194 -36.77 -27.57 10.89
CA LEU A 194 -35.42 -28.14 11.01
C LEU A 194 -34.80 -28.40 9.63
N LYS A 195 -35.57 -28.95 8.68
CA LYS A 195 -35.11 -29.09 7.29
C LYS A 195 -34.76 -27.75 6.67
N GLN A 196 -35.60 -26.73 6.85
CA GLN A 196 -35.33 -25.39 6.34
C GLN A 196 -34.09 -24.74 6.98
N LEU A 197 -33.88 -24.94 8.28
CA LEU A 197 -32.67 -24.49 8.99
C LEU A 197 -31.42 -25.19 8.47
N ALA A 198 -31.48 -26.50 8.23
CA ALA A 198 -30.38 -27.25 7.61
C ALA A 198 -30.07 -26.73 6.21
N THR A 199 -31.09 -26.43 5.39
CA THR A 199 -30.91 -25.82 4.06
C THR A 199 -30.26 -24.43 4.15
N LEU A 200 -30.71 -23.59 5.10
CA LEU A 200 -30.12 -22.26 5.31
C LEU A 200 -28.67 -22.34 5.81
N ALA A 201 -28.37 -23.29 6.70
CA ALA A 201 -27.00 -23.55 7.15
C ALA A 201 -26.10 -24.01 6.00
N GLY A 202 -26.60 -24.88 5.11
CA GLY A 202 -25.89 -25.29 3.90
C GLY A 202 -25.62 -24.11 2.95
N GLN A 203 -26.62 -23.24 2.72
CA GLN A 203 -26.44 -22.02 1.93
C GLN A 203 -25.43 -21.05 2.55
N LEU A 204 -25.45 -20.91 3.88
CA LEU A 204 -24.49 -20.08 4.60
C LEU A 204 -23.08 -20.67 4.47
N ARG A 205 -22.92 -21.99 4.60
CA ARG A 205 -21.64 -22.70 4.42
C ARG A 205 -21.08 -22.49 3.01
N GLU A 206 -21.91 -22.61 1.98
CA GLU A 206 -21.51 -22.37 0.60
C GLU A 206 -21.07 -20.91 0.41
N THR A 207 -21.84 -19.95 0.94
CA THR A 207 -21.52 -18.51 0.89
C THR A 207 -20.23 -18.19 1.64
N LEU A 208 -20.00 -18.82 2.80
CA LEU A 208 -18.75 -18.71 3.55
C LEU A 208 -17.58 -19.30 2.75
N GLY A 209 -17.79 -20.39 2.01
CA GLY A 209 -16.80 -21.00 1.13
C GLY A 209 -16.38 -20.07 0.01
N THR A 210 -17.33 -19.48 -0.72
CA THR A 210 -17.03 -18.49 -1.77
C THR A 210 -16.32 -17.27 -1.19
N LEU A 211 -16.73 -16.83 0.00
CA LEU A 211 -16.14 -15.69 0.68
C LEU A 211 -14.70 -15.97 1.12
N THR A 212 -14.40 -17.16 1.64
CA THR A 212 -13.02 -17.58 1.95
C THR A 212 -12.16 -17.54 0.69
N SER A 213 -12.61 -18.11 -0.43
CA SER A 213 -11.85 -18.05 -1.68
C SER A 213 -11.64 -16.62 -2.20
N ALA A 214 -12.62 -15.74 -2.03
CA ALA A 214 -12.49 -14.34 -2.41
C ALA A 214 -11.50 -13.57 -1.50
N VAL A 215 -11.51 -13.86 -0.20
CA VAL A 215 -10.57 -13.30 0.79
C VAL A 215 -9.14 -13.80 0.54
N ASP A 216 -8.96 -15.08 0.21
CA ASP A 216 -7.66 -15.63 -0.17
C ASP A 216 -7.15 -14.99 -1.47
N GLY A 217 -8.04 -14.77 -2.44
CA GLY A 217 -7.74 -14.05 -3.68
C GLY A 217 -7.29 -12.60 -3.42
N LEU A 218 -7.99 -11.88 -2.52
CA LEU A 218 -7.58 -10.55 -2.06
C LEU A 218 -6.20 -10.57 -1.38
N GLY A 219 -5.93 -11.57 -0.54
CA GLY A 219 -4.63 -11.72 0.12
C GLY A 219 -3.48 -11.91 -0.88
N ALA A 220 -3.71 -12.71 -1.93
CA ALA A 220 -2.75 -12.88 -3.02
C ALA A 220 -2.53 -11.60 -3.83
N GLU A 221 -3.61 -10.85 -4.12
CA GLU A 221 -3.51 -9.58 -4.84
C GLU A 221 -2.76 -8.52 -4.02
N ILE A 222 -3.06 -8.39 -2.72
CA ILE A 222 -2.33 -7.48 -1.81
C ILE A 222 -0.84 -7.84 -1.77
N THR A 223 -0.51 -9.13 -1.71
CA THR A 223 0.88 -9.60 -1.71
C THR A 223 1.58 -9.26 -3.03
N THR A 224 0.87 -9.38 -4.15
CA THR A 224 1.38 -9.01 -5.48
C THR A 224 1.65 -7.51 -5.57
N VAL A 225 0.67 -6.69 -5.19
CA VAL A 225 0.82 -5.22 -5.14
C VAL A 225 1.98 -4.82 -4.24
N ARG A 226 2.13 -5.45 -3.07
CA ARG A 226 3.27 -5.21 -2.17
C ARG A 226 4.61 -5.54 -2.84
N GLY A 227 4.69 -6.67 -3.54
CA GLY A 227 5.89 -7.06 -4.29
C GLY A 227 6.25 -6.05 -5.38
N GLU A 228 5.25 -5.53 -6.10
CA GLU A 228 5.45 -4.51 -7.13
C GLU A 228 5.89 -3.17 -6.55
N VAL A 229 5.25 -2.69 -5.47
CA VAL A 229 5.66 -1.48 -4.75
C VAL A 229 7.10 -1.61 -4.24
N GLY A 230 7.48 -2.78 -3.73
CA GLY A 230 8.86 -3.06 -3.30
C GLY A 230 9.87 -3.02 -4.45
N ASN A 231 9.57 -3.67 -5.57
CA ASN A 231 10.42 -3.64 -6.78
C ASN A 231 10.57 -2.23 -7.34
N LEU A 232 9.50 -1.44 -7.27
CA LEU A 232 9.47 -0.08 -7.76
C LEU A 232 10.29 0.86 -6.87
N ARG A 233 10.20 0.71 -5.55
CA ARG A 233 11.05 1.40 -4.58
C ARG A 233 12.52 1.11 -4.88
N ALA A 234 12.89 -0.16 -5.04
CA ALA A 234 14.25 -0.55 -5.42
C ALA A 234 14.70 0.09 -6.74
N ARG A 235 13.79 0.20 -7.72
CA ARG A 235 14.07 0.85 -9.01
C ARG A 235 14.26 2.36 -8.87
N ILE A 236 13.46 3.04 -8.05
CA ILE A 236 13.61 4.47 -7.76
C ILE A 236 14.94 4.72 -7.06
N ASP A 237 15.26 3.93 -6.03
CA ASP A 237 16.52 4.03 -5.30
C ASP A 237 17.72 3.84 -6.25
N TRP A 238 17.62 2.88 -7.16
CA TRP A 238 18.64 2.65 -8.20
C TRP A 238 18.79 3.84 -9.15
N TRP A 239 17.69 4.41 -9.66
CA TRP A 239 17.73 5.58 -10.54
C TRP A 239 18.26 6.82 -9.83
N LEU A 240 17.90 7.03 -8.57
CA LEU A 240 18.43 8.12 -7.75
C LEU A 240 19.93 7.96 -7.54
N MET A 241 20.41 6.75 -7.30
CA MET A 241 21.84 6.45 -7.22
C MET A 241 22.56 6.76 -8.54
N ILE A 242 22.00 6.37 -9.69
CA ILE A 242 22.56 6.72 -11.01
C ILE A 242 22.56 8.23 -11.23
N ALA A 243 21.46 8.92 -10.96
CA ALA A 243 21.35 10.37 -11.15
C ALA A 243 22.37 11.12 -10.29
N ALA A 244 22.52 10.70 -9.02
CA ALA A 244 23.54 11.23 -8.13
C ALA A 244 24.95 10.99 -8.68
N PHE A 245 25.24 9.78 -9.18
CA PHE A 245 26.54 9.46 -9.77
C PHE A 245 26.86 10.29 -11.01
N VAL A 246 25.91 10.43 -11.94
CA VAL A 246 26.05 11.25 -13.15
C VAL A 246 26.30 12.70 -12.81
N LEU A 247 25.55 13.24 -11.85
CA LEU A 247 25.71 14.61 -11.42
C LEU A 247 27.05 14.85 -10.72
N VAL A 248 27.45 13.97 -9.80
CA VAL A 248 28.76 14.05 -9.14
C VAL A 248 29.88 13.99 -10.20
N SER A 249 29.77 13.09 -11.17
CA SER A 249 30.72 12.99 -12.28
C SER A 249 30.78 14.28 -13.10
N PHE A 250 29.64 14.89 -13.38
CA PHE A 250 29.55 16.18 -14.08
C PHE A 250 30.17 17.32 -13.26
N LEU A 251 29.93 17.36 -11.95
CA LEU A 251 30.51 18.36 -11.05
C LEU A 251 32.04 18.21 -10.94
N VAL A 252 32.54 16.97 -10.87
CA VAL A 252 33.98 16.67 -10.90
C VAL A 252 34.58 17.12 -12.23
N TRP A 253 33.93 16.84 -13.35
CA TRP A 253 34.35 17.31 -14.67
C TRP A 253 34.44 18.84 -14.74
N MET A 254 33.43 19.54 -14.26
CA MET A 254 33.41 21.00 -14.20
C MET A 254 34.53 21.55 -13.30
N ALA A 255 34.75 20.94 -12.13
CA ALA A 255 35.82 21.32 -11.21
C ALA A 255 37.21 21.14 -11.83
N LEU A 256 37.45 20.03 -12.55
CA LEU A 256 38.68 19.80 -13.31
C LEU A 256 38.87 20.85 -14.41
N GLY A 257 37.80 21.24 -15.10
CA GLY A 257 37.81 22.33 -16.06
C GLY A 257 38.24 23.66 -15.44
N GLN A 258 37.68 24.03 -14.29
CA GLN A 258 38.07 25.27 -13.59
C GLN A 258 39.50 25.22 -13.04
N ALA A 259 39.94 24.08 -12.51
CA ALA A 259 41.31 23.88 -12.06
C ALA A 259 42.32 24.03 -13.21
N SER A 260 41.98 23.52 -14.40
CA SER A 260 42.82 23.67 -15.59
C SER A 260 43.00 25.14 -16.01
N LEU A 261 41.92 25.94 -15.94
CA LEU A 261 41.95 27.38 -16.23
C LEU A 261 42.79 28.15 -15.21
N MET A 262 42.69 27.80 -13.92
CA MET A 262 43.51 28.40 -12.86
C MET A 262 45.01 28.11 -13.07
N VAL A 263 45.37 26.87 -13.42
CA VAL A 263 46.77 26.50 -13.70
C VAL A 263 47.30 27.23 -14.93
N ALA A 264 46.49 27.36 -15.99
CA ALA A 264 46.87 28.11 -17.19
C ALA A 264 47.07 29.60 -16.91
N GLY A 265 46.16 30.23 -16.16
CA GLY A 265 46.27 31.63 -15.74
C GLY A 265 47.48 31.88 -14.83
N TRP A 266 47.73 30.98 -13.88
CA TRP A 266 48.89 31.05 -12.98
C TRP A 266 50.21 30.95 -13.74
N ARG A 267 50.32 29.98 -14.67
CA ARG A 267 51.51 29.85 -15.52
C ARG A 267 51.72 31.09 -16.39
N GLY A 268 50.65 31.62 -16.99
CA GLY A 268 50.70 32.85 -17.79
C GLY A 268 51.26 34.03 -17.01
N TRP A 269 50.80 34.23 -15.77
CA TRP A 269 51.27 35.29 -14.87
C TRP A 269 52.77 35.22 -14.59
N TRP A 270 53.31 34.02 -14.35
CA TRP A 270 54.74 33.85 -14.05
C TRP A 270 55.64 34.05 -15.28
N THR A 271 55.11 33.83 -16.48
CA THR A 271 55.86 33.98 -17.73
C THR A 271 55.82 35.40 -18.31
N SER A 272 54.89 36.25 -17.87
CA SER A 272 54.68 37.63 -18.33
C SER A 272 55.35 38.67 -17.43
#